data_AF-A0A9P8DQB8-F1
#
_entry.id   AF-A0A9P8DQB8-F1
#
_cell.length_a   1.000
_cell.length_b   1.000
_cell.length_c   1.000
_cell.angle_alpha   90.00
_cell.angle_beta   90.00
_cell.angle_gamma   90.00
#
_symmetry.space_group_name_H-M   'P 1'
#
loop_
_entity.id
_entity.type
_entity.pdbx_description
1 polymer ?
#
loop_
_entity_poly.entity_id
_entity_poly.type
_entity_poly.pdbx_seq_one_letter_code
_entity_poly.pdbx_strand_id
1 'polypeptide(L)'
;MDDKRLNELLKWSIEQSDATRNDPDAPAPTTQLTPELMASLMGGPSDADLMKASMDIITSDDAEQVSLDDKLIAFDNFEQLIEGLDNANNIANLSLWTPLLDQLKHDEREMRKMAAWCVGTAVQNNERTQERLLAMGGLPLLVNLATQEDEHNDVRRKAVYALSSAVRNYQPAMDLFADELAKRGHKTDKVDATSMEAVDEVVNGLREKIGKA
;
A
#
# COMPACT_ATOMS: atom_id res chain seq x y z
N MET A 1 -26.05 -11.61 17.75
CA MET A 1 -25.04 -12.04 18.75
C MET A 1 -24.90 -10.90 19.72
N ASP A 2 -25.22 -11.12 21.00
CA ASP A 2 -25.01 -10.12 22.05
C ASP A 2 -23.50 -9.98 22.29
N ASP A 3 -22.92 -8.85 21.90
CA ASP A 3 -21.50 -8.62 22.13
C ASP A 3 -21.29 -8.25 23.59
N LYS A 4 -20.87 -9.23 24.40
CA LYS A 4 -20.59 -9.06 25.84
C LYS A 4 -19.67 -7.87 26.12
N ARG A 5 -18.76 -7.55 25.19
CA ARG A 5 -17.83 -6.41 25.29
C ARG A 5 -18.54 -5.07 25.25
N LEU A 6 -19.55 -4.94 24.39
CA LEU A 6 -20.35 -3.71 24.29
C LEU A 6 -21.18 -3.48 25.55
N ASN A 7 -21.68 -4.56 26.17
CA ASN A 7 -22.41 -4.49 27.44
C ASN A 7 -21.50 -4.09 28.61
N GLU A 8 -20.27 -4.59 28.67
CA GLU A 8 -19.29 -4.18 29.67
C GLU A 8 -18.87 -2.71 29.50
N LEU A 9 -18.70 -2.25 28.25
CA LEU A 9 -18.37 -0.86 27.95
C LEU A 9 -19.51 0.10 28.28
N LEU A 10 -20.74 -0.28 27.99
CA LEU A 10 -21.93 0.50 28.34
C LEU A 10 -22.15 0.55 29.85
N LYS A 11 -21.92 -0.55 30.56
CA LYS A 11 -21.94 -0.58 32.02
C LYS A 11 -20.86 0.33 32.62
N TRP A 12 -19.63 0.27 32.11
CA TRP A 12 -18.54 1.16 32.53
C TRP A 12 -18.88 2.64 32.29
N SER A 13 -19.46 2.99 31.14
CA SER A 13 -19.79 4.40 30.84
C SER A 13 -20.87 4.95 31.78
N ILE A 14 -21.85 4.13 32.15
CA ILE A 14 -22.86 4.47 33.14
C ILE A 14 -22.21 4.66 34.52
N GLU A 15 -21.32 3.75 34.94
CA GLU A 15 -20.59 3.86 36.22
C GLU A 15 -19.73 5.14 36.29
N GLN A 16 -19.17 5.60 35.17
CA GLN A 16 -18.33 6.82 35.12
C GLN A 16 -19.10 8.10 34.78
N SER A 17 -20.40 8.03 34.51
CA SER A 17 -21.22 9.20 34.18
C SER A 17 -21.39 10.14 35.38
N ASP A 18 -21.54 11.43 35.11
CA ASP A 18 -21.76 12.44 36.16
C ASP A 18 -23.04 12.19 36.96
N ALA A 19 -24.04 11.54 36.37
CA ALA A 19 -25.27 11.17 37.06
C ALA A 19 -24.98 10.14 38.18
N THR A 20 -24.20 9.11 37.89
CA THR A 20 -23.83 8.06 38.86
C THR A 20 -22.81 8.56 39.88
N ARG A 21 -21.86 9.40 39.47
CA ARG A 21 -20.81 9.92 40.36
C ARG A 21 -21.30 10.91 41.42
N ASN A 22 -22.39 11.61 41.14
CA ASN A 22 -22.98 12.60 42.04
C ASN A 22 -24.17 12.05 42.85
N ASP A 23 -24.52 10.77 42.68
CA ASP A 23 -25.57 10.10 43.42
C ASP A 23 -24.99 9.40 44.68
N PRO A 24 -25.37 9.84 45.90
CA PRO A 24 -24.85 9.26 47.14
C PRO A 24 -25.33 7.81 47.40
N ASP A 25 -26.37 7.35 46.72
CA ASP A 25 -26.90 5.98 46.82
C ASP A 25 -26.43 5.06 45.67
N ALA A 26 -25.56 5.55 44.80
CA ALA A 26 -25.06 4.76 43.67
C ALA A 26 -24.23 3.54 44.12
N PRO A 27 -24.42 2.37 43.48
CA PRO A 27 -23.60 1.19 43.76
C PRO A 27 -22.14 1.44 43.38
N ALA A 28 -21.22 0.86 44.16
CA ALA A 28 -19.79 0.95 43.88
C ALA A 28 -19.45 0.43 42.48
N PRO A 29 -18.54 1.08 41.74
CA PRO A 29 -18.17 0.65 40.39
C PRO A 29 -17.61 -0.77 40.43
N THR A 30 -18.13 -1.63 39.56
CA THR A 30 -17.77 -3.06 39.52
C THR A 30 -16.99 -3.43 38.27
N THR A 31 -16.99 -2.56 37.25
CA THR A 31 -16.23 -2.82 36.03
C THR A 31 -14.75 -2.50 36.23
N GLN A 32 -13.88 -3.47 35.92
CA GLN A 32 -12.44 -3.27 35.89
C GLN A 32 -12.00 -2.78 34.51
N LEU A 33 -11.11 -1.79 34.47
CA LEU A 33 -10.46 -1.34 33.24
C LEU A 33 -9.45 -2.40 32.79
N THR A 34 -9.90 -3.39 32.01
CA THR A 34 -9.01 -4.36 31.37
C THR A 34 -8.36 -3.75 30.12
N PRO A 35 -7.19 -4.25 29.69
CA PRO A 35 -6.60 -3.86 28.41
C PRO A 35 -7.56 -4.00 27.22
N GLU A 36 -8.41 -5.04 27.20
CA GLU A 36 -9.40 -5.22 26.14
C GLU A 36 -10.53 -4.17 26.17
N LEU A 37 -10.98 -3.77 27.36
CA LEU A 37 -11.99 -2.71 27.52
C LEU A 37 -11.39 -1.34 27.16
N MET A 38 -10.12 -1.12 27.52
CA MET A 38 -9.36 0.07 27.14
C MET A 38 -9.19 0.16 25.62
N ALA A 39 -8.85 -0.95 24.94
CA ALA A 39 -8.78 -1.02 23.48
C ALA A 39 -10.16 -0.79 22.83
N SER A 40 -11.24 -1.28 23.45
CA SER A 40 -12.61 -1.02 22.96
C SER A 40 -13.04 0.44 23.15
N LEU A 41 -12.50 1.12 24.17
CA LEU A 41 -12.78 2.52 24.48
C LEU A 41 -11.91 3.49 23.67
N MET A 42 -10.62 3.15 23.48
CA MET A 42 -9.63 3.96 22.76
C MET A 42 -9.62 3.67 21.26
N GLY A 43 -10.28 2.60 20.82
CA GLY A 43 -10.15 2.04 19.48
C GLY A 43 -8.95 1.09 19.36
N GLY A 44 -9.00 0.19 18.38
CA GLY A 44 -7.82 -0.52 17.90
C GLY A 44 -6.84 0.45 17.20
N PRO A 45 -5.66 -0.03 16.78
CA PRO A 45 -4.75 0.80 15.97
C PRO A 45 -5.50 1.36 14.75
N SER A 46 -5.25 2.62 14.43
CA SER A 46 -5.80 3.22 13.21
C SER A 46 -5.18 2.58 11.96
N ASP A 47 -5.83 2.70 10.80
CA ASP A 47 -5.24 2.27 9.52
C ASP A 47 -3.86 2.92 9.30
N ALA A 48 -3.69 4.18 9.70
CA ALA A 48 -2.40 4.85 9.63
C ALA A 48 -1.34 4.20 10.52
N ASP A 49 -1.72 3.73 11.71
CA ASP A 49 -0.82 3.00 12.61
C ASP A 49 -0.45 1.63 12.04
N LEU A 50 -1.42 0.92 11.46
CA LEU A 50 -1.19 -0.36 10.78
C LEU A 50 -0.29 -0.20 9.54
N MET A 51 -0.50 0.85 8.74
CA MET A 51 0.34 1.16 7.57
C MET A 51 1.81 1.40 7.97
N LYS A 52 2.05 2.18 9.03
CA LYS A 52 3.40 2.41 9.56
C LYS A 52 4.01 1.11 10.09
N ALA A 53 3.25 0.35 10.88
CA ALA A 53 3.71 -0.91 11.43
C ALA A 53 4.09 -1.94 10.34
N SER A 54 3.29 -2.04 9.27
CA SER A 54 3.65 -2.87 8.11
C SER A 54 4.96 -2.40 7.48
N MET A 55 5.13 -1.09 7.26
CA MET A 55 6.35 -0.58 6.65
C MET A 55 7.59 -0.81 7.53
N ASP A 56 7.46 -0.64 8.85
CA ASP A 56 8.54 -0.91 9.80
C ASP A 56 9.03 -2.37 9.71
N ILE A 57 8.10 -3.33 9.58
CA ILE A 57 8.43 -4.75 9.38
C ILE A 57 9.11 -4.96 8.02
N ILE A 58 8.54 -4.40 6.93
CA ILE A 58 9.06 -4.51 5.57
C ILE A 58 10.52 -4.02 5.51
N THR A 59 10.81 -2.88 6.13
CA THR A 59 12.14 -2.24 6.10
C THR A 59 13.08 -2.70 7.22
N SER A 60 12.69 -3.68 8.04
CA SER A 60 13.55 -4.16 9.13
C SER A 60 14.82 -4.81 8.59
N ASP A 61 15.98 -4.37 9.09
CA ASP A 61 17.27 -5.00 8.81
C ASP A 61 17.61 -6.14 9.79
N ASP A 62 16.75 -6.39 10.78
CA ASP A 62 16.94 -7.44 11.78
C ASP A 62 16.43 -8.80 11.27
N ALA A 63 17.27 -9.47 10.49
CA ALA A 63 16.97 -10.79 9.93
C ALA A 63 16.87 -11.92 10.98
N GLU A 64 17.30 -11.68 12.23
CA GLU A 64 17.16 -12.67 13.31
C GLU A 64 15.75 -12.65 13.91
N GLN A 65 15.12 -11.47 13.93
CA GLN A 65 13.77 -11.27 14.50
C GLN A 65 12.66 -11.20 13.45
N VAL A 66 12.98 -10.75 12.23
CA VAL A 66 12.01 -10.55 11.15
C VAL A 66 12.41 -11.41 9.96
N SER A 67 11.66 -12.48 9.73
CA SER A 67 11.89 -13.36 8.59
C SER A 67 11.38 -12.73 7.28
N LEU A 68 11.80 -13.28 6.14
CA LEU A 68 11.24 -12.90 4.85
C LEU A 68 9.72 -13.10 4.82
N ASP A 69 9.21 -14.21 5.37
CA ASP A 69 7.77 -14.50 5.40
C ASP A 69 7.01 -13.43 6.20
N ASP A 70 7.56 -12.94 7.32
CA ASP A 70 6.97 -11.84 8.10
C ASP A 70 6.88 -10.55 7.27
N LYS A 71 7.91 -10.25 6.46
CA LYS A 71 7.90 -9.10 5.55
C LYS A 71 6.85 -9.25 4.46
N LEU A 72 6.68 -10.45 3.90
CA LEU A 72 5.66 -10.71 2.89
C LEU A 72 4.24 -10.59 3.45
N ILE A 73 4.01 -11.06 4.67
CA ILE A 73 2.75 -10.84 5.39
C ILE A 73 2.51 -9.34 5.63
N ALA A 74 3.55 -8.60 6.03
CA ALA A 74 3.44 -7.16 6.24
C ALA A 74 3.12 -6.40 4.93
N PHE A 75 3.68 -6.83 3.80
CA PHE A 75 3.31 -6.34 2.48
C PHE A 75 1.86 -6.63 2.13
N ASP A 76 1.38 -7.86 2.32
CA ASP A 76 -0.03 -8.21 2.06
C ASP A 76 -0.98 -7.37 2.92
N ASN A 77 -0.64 -7.12 4.19
CA ASN A 77 -1.42 -6.24 5.07
C ASN A 77 -1.41 -4.79 4.59
N PHE A 78 -0.24 -4.29 4.17
CA PHE A 78 -0.12 -2.93 3.64
C PHE A 78 -0.92 -2.76 2.34
N GLU A 79 -0.84 -3.75 1.45
CA GLU A 79 -1.55 -3.76 0.16
C GLU A 79 -3.07 -3.71 0.34
N GLN A 80 -3.61 -4.52 1.25
CA GLN A 80 -5.04 -4.50 1.59
C GLN A 80 -5.51 -3.13 2.12
N LEU A 81 -4.71 -2.49 2.98
CA LEU A 81 -5.06 -1.17 3.53
C LEU A 81 -5.13 -0.10 2.43
N ILE A 82 -4.19 -0.13 1.48
CA ILE A 82 -4.09 0.87 0.41
C ILE A 82 -4.97 0.57 -0.81
N GLU A 83 -5.76 -0.52 -0.81
CA GLU A 83 -6.89 -0.66 -1.73
C GLU A 83 -7.92 0.48 -1.52
N GLY A 84 -8.01 0.99 -0.29
CA GLY A 84 -8.79 2.19 0.03
C GLY A 84 -8.08 3.47 -0.43
N LEU A 85 -8.77 4.29 -1.24
CA LEU A 85 -8.21 5.54 -1.79
C LEU A 85 -7.72 6.52 -0.71
N ASP A 86 -8.40 6.59 0.44
CA ASP A 86 -7.99 7.46 1.55
C ASP A 86 -6.63 7.04 2.12
N ASN A 87 -6.42 5.75 2.35
CA ASN A 87 -5.16 5.19 2.82
C ASN A 87 -4.06 5.32 1.75
N ALA A 88 -4.36 5.02 0.49
CA ALA A 88 -3.43 5.21 -0.62
C ALA A 88 -2.92 6.67 -0.70
N ASN A 89 -3.82 7.63 -0.56
CA ASN A 89 -3.45 9.05 -0.50
C ASN A 89 -2.64 9.39 0.75
N ASN A 90 -2.91 8.71 1.87
CA ASN A 90 -2.23 8.94 3.14
C ASN A 90 -0.77 8.42 3.16
N ILE A 91 -0.36 7.54 2.25
CA ILE A 91 1.04 7.10 2.07
C ILE A 91 1.99 8.31 2.02
N ALA A 92 1.58 9.41 1.35
CA ALA A 92 2.38 10.63 1.27
C ALA A 92 2.51 11.36 2.60
N ASN A 93 1.42 11.49 3.36
CA ASN A 93 1.43 12.16 4.67
C ASN A 93 2.23 11.37 5.71
N LEU A 94 2.20 10.04 5.61
CA LEU A 94 2.93 9.13 6.48
C LEU A 94 4.40 8.93 6.04
N SER A 95 4.84 9.59 4.97
CA SER A 95 6.21 9.47 4.41
C SER A 95 6.59 8.04 4.00
N LEU A 96 5.62 7.22 3.60
CA LEU A 96 5.83 5.79 3.28
C LEU A 96 6.21 5.52 1.82
N TRP A 97 6.20 6.54 0.95
CA TRP A 97 6.59 6.38 -0.46
C TRP A 97 8.06 6.01 -0.64
N THR A 98 8.97 6.71 0.05
CA THR A 98 10.40 6.43 -0.04
C THR A 98 10.74 5.00 0.36
N PRO A 99 10.37 4.52 1.58
CA PRO A 99 10.69 3.14 1.96
C PRO A 99 10.04 2.11 1.04
N LEU A 100 8.82 2.34 0.54
CA LEU A 100 8.16 1.47 -0.44
C LEU A 100 8.92 1.40 -1.77
N LEU A 101 9.33 2.54 -2.33
CA LEU A 101 10.05 2.59 -3.61
C LEU A 101 11.46 2.02 -3.50
N ASP A 102 12.11 2.13 -2.35
CA ASP A 102 13.42 1.50 -2.13
C ASP A 102 13.35 -0.03 -2.19
N GLN A 103 12.22 -0.63 -1.79
CA GLN A 103 12.02 -2.07 -1.91
C GLN A 103 11.97 -2.57 -3.36
N LEU A 104 11.75 -1.70 -4.36
CA LEU A 104 11.86 -2.06 -5.78
C LEU A 104 13.30 -2.44 -6.19
N LYS A 105 14.29 -2.14 -5.36
CA LYS A 105 15.71 -2.41 -5.59
C LYS A 105 16.27 -3.50 -4.66
N HIS A 106 15.42 -4.12 -3.85
CA HIS A 106 15.83 -5.11 -2.85
C HIS A 106 16.44 -6.35 -3.52
N ASP A 107 17.41 -7.01 -2.88
CA ASP A 107 18.08 -8.20 -3.43
C ASP A 107 17.12 -9.40 -3.59
N GLU A 108 16.24 -9.61 -2.61
CA GLU A 108 15.19 -10.63 -2.66
C GLU A 108 14.10 -10.29 -3.69
N ARG A 109 13.82 -11.24 -4.58
CA ARG A 109 12.83 -11.06 -5.67
C ARG A 109 11.41 -10.86 -5.15
N GLU A 110 11.04 -11.52 -4.05
CA GLU A 110 9.70 -11.46 -3.48
C GLU A 110 9.41 -10.05 -2.94
N MET A 111 10.41 -9.39 -2.36
CA MET A 111 10.33 -8.00 -1.90
C MET A 111 10.06 -7.06 -3.08
N ARG A 112 10.82 -7.18 -4.18
CA ARG A 112 10.60 -6.36 -5.39
C ARG A 112 9.22 -6.59 -5.98
N LYS A 113 8.76 -7.84 -6.04
CA LYS A 113 7.42 -8.22 -6.53
C LYS A 113 6.31 -7.56 -5.70
N MET A 114 6.39 -7.65 -4.38
CA MET A 114 5.37 -7.09 -3.47
C MET A 114 5.38 -5.57 -3.46
N ALA A 115 6.56 -4.95 -3.50
CA ALA A 115 6.69 -3.50 -3.64
C ALA A 115 6.05 -2.99 -4.93
N ALA A 116 6.31 -3.64 -6.07
CA ALA A 116 5.69 -3.29 -7.34
C ALA A 116 4.17 -3.47 -7.31
N TRP A 117 3.66 -4.51 -6.63
CA TRP A 117 2.23 -4.71 -6.43
C TRP A 117 1.62 -3.56 -5.63
N CYS A 118 2.14 -3.26 -4.44
CA CYS A 118 1.65 -2.18 -3.59
C CYS A 118 1.66 -0.81 -4.30
N VAL A 119 2.72 -0.51 -5.05
CA VAL A 119 2.79 0.71 -5.86
C VAL A 119 1.67 0.74 -6.89
N GLY A 120 1.43 -0.38 -7.60
CA GLY A 120 0.34 -0.48 -8.57
C GLY A 120 -1.04 -0.30 -7.95
N THR A 121 -1.29 -0.91 -6.80
CA THR A 121 -2.54 -0.77 -6.06
C THR A 121 -2.77 0.68 -5.63
N ALA A 122 -1.76 1.32 -5.04
CA ALA A 122 -1.86 2.70 -4.57
C ALA A 122 -2.21 3.72 -5.67
N VAL A 123 -1.70 3.52 -6.90
CA VAL A 123 -1.88 4.46 -8.02
C VAL A 123 -3.03 4.12 -8.95
N GLN A 124 -3.69 2.97 -8.76
CA GLN A 124 -4.76 2.55 -9.63
C GLN A 124 -5.96 3.50 -9.54
N ASN A 125 -6.28 4.13 -10.68
CA ASN A 125 -7.39 5.08 -10.81
C ASN A 125 -7.33 6.23 -9.77
N ASN A 126 -6.13 6.66 -9.40
CA ASN A 126 -5.92 7.69 -8.38
C ASN A 126 -4.85 8.70 -8.83
N GLU A 127 -5.30 9.81 -9.43
CA GLU A 127 -4.43 10.86 -9.97
C GLU A 127 -3.46 11.43 -8.93
N ARG A 128 -3.88 11.56 -7.67
CA ARG A 128 -3.04 12.12 -6.60
C ARG A 128 -1.83 11.24 -6.29
N THR A 129 -2.01 9.92 -6.25
CA THR A 129 -0.91 8.98 -6.02
C THR A 129 -0.12 8.73 -7.30
N GLN A 130 -0.73 8.81 -8.49
CA GLN A 130 -0.03 8.82 -9.77
C GLN A 130 0.94 10.02 -9.88
N GLU A 131 0.47 11.23 -9.56
CA GLU A 131 1.30 12.43 -9.49
C GLU A 131 2.44 12.25 -8.49
N ARG A 132 2.15 11.69 -7.31
CA ARG A 132 3.18 11.47 -6.29
C ARG A 132 4.23 10.45 -6.75
N LEU A 133 3.84 9.35 -7.37
CA LEU A 133 4.75 8.35 -7.93
C LEU A 133 5.66 8.98 -9.00
N LEU A 134 5.09 9.80 -9.87
CA LEU A 134 5.84 10.53 -10.90
C LEU A 134 6.87 11.48 -10.28
N ALA A 135 6.46 12.31 -9.32
CA ALA A 135 7.32 13.27 -8.65
C ALA A 135 8.47 12.61 -7.86
N MET A 136 8.25 11.41 -7.34
CA MET A 136 9.24 10.64 -6.58
C MET A 136 10.16 9.80 -7.48
N GLY A 137 10.02 9.85 -8.81
CA GLY A 137 10.86 9.11 -9.74
C GLY A 137 10.61 7.59 -9.73
N GLY A 138 9.40 7.15 -9.37
CA GLY A 138 9.07 5.73 -9.32
C GLY A 138 8.89 5.07 -10.69
N LEU A 139 8.49 5.83 -11.73
CA LEU A 139 8.31 5.29 -13.08
C LEU A 139 9.61 4.69 -13.67
N PRO A 140 10.77 5.39 -13.66
CA PRO A 140 12.02 4.79 -14.10
C PRO A 140 12.39 3.47 -13.39
N LEU A 141 12.10 3.35 -12.09
CA LEU A 141 12.35 2.13 -11.32
C LEU A 141 11.48 0.97 -11.82
N LEU A 142 10.18 1.23 -12.01
CA LEU A 142 9.23 0.23 -12.52
C LEU A 142 9.54 -0.15 -13.97
N VAL A 143 9.92 0.80 -14.83
CA VAL A 143 10.37 0.49 -16.20
C VAL A 143 11.63 -0.36 -16.16
N ASN A 144 12.55 -0.10 -15.24
CA ASN A 144 13.72 -0.95 -15.05
C ASN A 144 13.33 -2.39 -14.76
N LEU A 145 12.53 -2.60 -13.73
CA LEU A 145 12.06 -3.94 -13.37
C LEU A 145 11.30 -4.61 -14.52
N ALA A 146 10.45 -3.91 -15.25
CA ALA A 146 9.65 -4.50 -16.32
C ALA A 146 10.49 -4.98 -17.53
N THR A 147 11.63 -4.35 -17.78
CA THR A 147 12.41 -4.52 -19.03
C THR A 147 13.75 -5.22 -18.85
N GLN A 148 14.23 -5.35 -17.62
CA GLN A 148 15.49 -6.01 -17.29
C GLN A 148 15.41 -7.52 -17.62
N GLU A 149 16.40 -8.05 -18.34
CA GLU A 149 16.39 -9.42 -18.89
C GLU A 149 16.63 -10.50 -17.83
N ASP A 150 17.45 -10.22 -16.82
CA ASP A 150 17.74 -11.09 -15.68
C ASP A 150 16.70 -11.01 -14.56
N GLU A 151 15.67 -10.16 -14.70
CA GLU A 151 14.59 -10.06 -13.74
C GLU A 151 13.55 -11.17 -13.94
N HIS A 152 13.02 -11.67 -12.82
CA HIS A 152 12.05 -12.74 -12.82
C HIS A 152 10.70 -12.33 -13.40
N ASN A 153 10.13 -13.21 -14.21
CA ASN A 153 8.89 -12.94 -14.95
C ASN A 153 7.68 -12.57 -14.05
N ASP A 154 7.63 -12.99 -12.79
CA ASP A 154 6.59 -12.58 -11.83
C ASP A 154 6.78 -11.14 -11.32
N VAL A 155 8.02 -10.74 -11.01
CA VAL A 155 8.37 -9.34 -10.68
C VAL A 155 8.05 -8.43 -11.85
N ARG A 156 8.51 -8.80 -13.06
CA ARG A 156 8.24 -8.04 -14.30
C ARG A 156 6.75 -7.83 -14.53
N ARG A 157 5.93 -8.86 -14.31
CA ARG A 157 4.46 -8.76 -14.43
C ARG A 157 3.85 -7.77 -13.43
N LYS A 158 4.30 -7.76 -12.18
CA LYS A 158 3.85 -6.79 -11.18
C LYS A 158 4.32 -5.37 -11.50
N ALA A 159 5.54 -5.19 -12.00
CA ALA A 159 6.02 -3.91 -12.49
C ALA A 159 5.17 -3.38 -13.67
N VAL A 160 4.83 -4.24 -14.64
CA VAL A 160 3.94 -3.87 -15.76
C VAL A 160 2.53 -3.54 -15.28
N TYR A 161 2.00 -4.26 -14.28
CA TYR A 161 0.73 -3.92 -13.64
C TYR A 161 0.78 -2.52 -13.00
N ALA A 162 1.86 -2.20 -12.28
CA ALA A 162 2.04 -0.90 -11.66
C ALA A 162 2.15 0.23 -12.69
N LEU A 163 2.92 0.02 -13.77
CA LEU A 163 3.03 0.95 -14.90
C LEU A 163 1.66 1.18 -15.56
N SER A 164 0.91 0.13 -15.85
CA SER A 164 -0.45 0.23 -16.40
C SER A 164 -1.36 1.05 -15.48
N SER A 165 -1.28 0.86 -14.17
CA SER A 165 -2.08 1.60 -13.20
C SER A 165 -1.64 3.07 -13.11
N ALA A 166 -0.34 3.34 -13.24
CA ALA A 166 0.25 4.67 -13.12
C ALA A 166 -0.05 5.59 -14.31
N VAL A 167 -0.18 5.04 -15.52
CA VAL A 167 -0.27 5.84 -16.75
C VAL A 167 -1.70 6.03 -17.27
N ARG A 168 -2.65 5.16 -16.89
CA ARG A 168 -4.03 5.26 -17.36
C ARG A 168 -4.68 6.55 -16.87
N ASN A 169 -5.29 7.27 -17.82
CA ASN A 169 -5.94 8.55 -17.61
C ASN A 169 -5.01 9.64 -17.03
N TYR A 170 -3.69 9.46 -17.07
CA TYR A 170 -2.72 10.42 -16.54
C TYR A 170 -1.56 10.63 -17.51
N GLN A 171 -1.72 11.63 -18.38
CA GLN A 171 -0.81 11.92 -19.48
C GLN A 171 0.65 12.18 -19.06
N PRO A 172 0.94 12.94 -17.96
CA PRO A 172 2.33 13.18 -17.56
C PRO A 172 3.11 11.88 -17.26
N ALA A 173 2.45 10.89 -16.65
CA ALA A 173 3.06 9.58 -16.43
C ALA A 173 3.22 8.79 -17.73
N MET A 174 2.23 8.85 -18.63
CA MET A 174 2.30 8.16 -19.92
C MET A 174 3.45 8.68 -20.79
N ASP A 175 3.64 10.00 -20.82
CA ASP A 175 4.74 10.64 -21.57
C ASP A 175 6.10 10.18 -21.02
N LEU A 176 6.31 10.24 -19.70
CA LEU A 176 7.56 9.77 -19.09
C LEU A 176 7.77 8.26 -19.30
N PHE A 177 6.71 7.46 -19.20
CA PHE A 177 6.78 6.03 -19.45
C PHE A 177 7.22 5.72 -20.89
N ALA A 178 6.65 6.42 -21.88
CA ALA A 178 7.06 6.27 -23.28
C ALA A 178 8.53 6.66 -23.48
N ASP A 179 8.99 7.76 -22.87
CA ASP A 179 10.38 8.20 -22.93
C ASP A 179 11.35 7.18 -22.30
N GLU A 180 11.02 6.62 -21.14
CA GLU A 180 11.83 5.60 -20.47
C GLU A 180 11.90 4.28 -21.27
N LEU A 181 10.80 3.91 -21.94
CA LEU A 181 10.79 2.78 -22.87
C LEU A 181 11.68 3.03 -24.09
N ALA A 182 11.63 4.23 -24.66
CA ALA A 182 12.46 4.60 -25.82
C ALA A 182 13.97 4.53 -25.49
N LYS A 183 14.38 4.98 -24.29
CA LYS A 183 15.77 4.84 -23.79
C LYS A 183 16.25 3.39 -23.75
N ARG A 184 15.34 2.42 -23.64
CA ARG A 184 15.61 0.98 -23.59
C ARG A 184 15.42 0.28 -24.93
N GLY A 185 15.27 1.03 -26.03
CA GLY A 185 15.12 0.48 -27.37
C GLY A 185 13.71 -0.02 -27.70
N HIS A 186 12.71 0.29 -26.88
CA HIS A 186 11.31 0.04 -27.21
C HIS A 186 10.78 1.23 -28.02
N LYS A 187 10.34 0.99 -29.26
CA LYS A 187 9.67 2.04 -30.04
C LYS A 187 8.31 2.34 -29.42
N THR A 188 8.10 3.59 -29.03
CA THR A 188 6.85 4.11 -28.50
C THR A 188 6.56 5.42 -29.24
N ASP A 189 5.39 5.51 -29.87
CA ASP A 189 4.88 6.78 -30.38
C ASP A 189 4.22 7.56 -29.25
N LYS A 190 3.78 8.79 -29.51
CA LYS A 190 3.02 9.57 -28.53
C LYS A 190 1.69 8.85 -28.24
N VAL A 191 1.49 8.44 -27.00
CA VAL A 191 0.29 7.70 -26.56
C VAL A 191 -0.64 8.61 -25.78
N ASP A 192 -1.91 8.65 -26.17
CA ASP A 192 -2.96 9.30 -25.38
C ASP A 192 -3.34 8.41 -24.19
N ALA A 193 -3.07 8.89 -22.97
CA ALA A 193 -3.34 8.17 -21.73
C ALA A 193 -4.83 7.89 -21.48
N THR A 194 -5.73 8.62 -22.15
CA THR A 194 -7.18 8.44 -22.07
C THR A 194 -7.69 7.38 -23.05
N SER A 195 -6.88 7.04 -24.06
CA SER A 195 -7.16 5.93 -24.98
C SER A 195 -6.74 4.60 -24.34
N MET A 196 -7.69 3.88 -23.77
CA MET A 196 -7.42 2.58 -23.16
C MET A 196 -6.81 1.58 -24.15
N GLU A 197 -7.23 1.62 -25.42
CA GLU A 197 -6.67 0.79 -26.49
C GLU A 197 -5.19 1.09 -26.73
N ALA A 198 -4.82 2.36 -26.82
CA ALA A 198 -3.43 2.75 -27.06
C ALA A 198 -2.53 2.44 -25.86
N VAL A 199 -3.03 2.63 -24.63
CA VAL A 199 -2.32 2.22 -23.42
C VAL A 199 -2.17 0.69 -23.36
N ASP A 200 -3.21 -0.05 -23.71
CA ASP A 200 -3.21 -1.52 -23.73
C ASP A 200 -2.20 -2.07 -24.75
N GLU A 201 -2.06 -1.46 -25.93
CA GLU A 201 -1.09 -1.88 -26.93
C GLU A 201 0.34 -1.86 -26.36
N VAL A 202 0.73 -0.76 -25.70
CA VAL A 202 2.06 -0.63 -25.08
C VAL A 202 2.24 -1.60 -23.91
N VAL A 203 1.26 -1.67 -23.00
CA VAL A 203 1.31 -2.52 -21.81
C VAL A 203 1.35 -4.00 -22.18
N ASN A 204 0.52 -4.44 -23.12
CA ASN A 204 0.48 -5.82 -23.58
C ASN A 204 1.74 -6.19 -24.35
N GLY A 205 2.33 -5.27 -25.11
CA GLY A 205 3.65 -5.46 -25.72
C GLY A 205 4.74 -5.82 -24.71
N LEU A 206 4.72 -5.21 -23.51
CA LEU A 206 5.62 -5.61 -22.42
C LEU A 206 5.28 -7.01 -21.87
N ARG A 207 3.99 -7.31 -21.65
CA ARG A 207 3.55 -8.62 -21.15
C ARG A 207 3.93 -9.77 -22.08
N GLU A 208 3.81 -9.59 -23.38
CA GLU A 208 4.19 -10.59 -24.38
C GLU A 208 5.69 -10.87 -24.38
N LYS A 209 6.52 -9.83 -24.23
CA LYS A 209 7.98 -9.97 -24.13
C LYS A 209 8.39 -10.75 -22.87
N ILE A 210 7.60 -10.66 -21.78
CA ILE A 210 7.81 -11.48 -20.58
C ILE A 210 7.47 -12.95 -20.86
N GLY A 211 6.38 -13.24 -21.58
CA GLY A 211 5.96 -14.62 -21.86
C GLY A 211 6.85 -15.38 -22.86
N LYS A 212 7.66 -14.65 -23.64
CA LYS A 212 8.58 -15.21 -24.66
C LYS A 212 10.00 -15.43 -24.14
N ALA A 213 10.33 -14.94 -22.94
CA ALA A 213 11.63 -15.05 -22.28
C ALA A 213 11.59 -16.15 -21.20
#